data_AF-A0A920L6K8-F1
#
_entry.id   AF-A0A920L6K8-F1
#
_cell.length_a   1.000
_cell.length_b   1.000
_cell.length_c   1.000
_cell.angle_alpha   90.00
_cell.angle_beta   90.00
_cell.angle_gamma   90.00
#
_symmetry.space_group_name_H-M   'P 1'
#
loop_
_entity.id
_entity.type
_entity.pdbx_description
1 polymer ?
#
loop_
_entity_poly.entity_id
_entity_poly.type
_entity_poly.pdbx_seq_one_letter_code
_entity_poly.pdbx_strand_id
1 'polypeptide(L)'
;METFERDLKVLHQLKLNLTHVLETHIHADHITSASKLREFTNCKIGGPKEDNLNCRDFHISHDDLFEVGKIKIRSIFTPGHTDAHYSYMLQSDNNNFVFSGDSLMIGSCGRTDFQSGSNDKMFNTIKIFFYKLDDHSVIFPAHDYNNVNRTTIHYSKNNNHIIKENTSLKDFKDSMNNLGLDEPKKMHIAIPLNMKCGKD
;
A
#
# COMPACT_ATOMS: atom_id res chain seq x y z
N MET A 1 18.17 -1.58 7.65
CA MET A 1 16.74 -1.73 7.26
C MET A 1 15.90 -1.77 8.51
N GLU A 2 14.84 -0.97 8.55
CA GLU A 2 14.14 -0.58 9.78
C GLU A 2 13.29 -1.70 10.40
N THR A 3 12.75 -2.61 9.59
CA THR A 3 11.82 -3.65 10.08
C THR A 3 12.41 -5.07 10.13
N PHE A 4 13.54 -5.32 9.47
CA PHE A 4 14.09 -6.66 9.22
C PHE A 4 14.23 -7.53 10.48
N GLU A 5 14.85 -7.01 11.54
CA GLU A 5 15.11 -7.79 12.76
C GLU A 5 13.81 -8.11 13.51
N ARG A 6 12.88 -7.16 13.55
CA ARG A 6 11.55 -7.34 14.12
C ARG A 6 10.80 -8.45 13.37
N ASP A 7 10.81 -8.40 12.06
CA ASP A 7 10.05 -9.31 11.21
C ASP A 7 10.57 -10.74 11.33
N LEU A 8 11.90 -10.94 11.29
CA LEU A 8 12.51 -12.25 11.54
C LEU A 8 12.18 -12.79 12.94
N LYS A 9 12.22 -11.94 13.97
CA LYS A 9 11.87 -12.34 15.33
C LYS A 9 10.43 -12.85 15.40
N VAL A 10 9.48 -12.16 14.77
CA VAL A 10 8.06 -12.57 14.73
C VAL A 10 7.90 -13.89 13.98
N LEU A 11 8.55 -14.04 12.81
CA LEU A 11 8.52 -15.27 12.03
C LEU A 11 9.01 -16.48 12.83
N HIS A 12 10.12 -16.31 13.56
CA HIS A 12 10.68 -17.36 14.43
C HIS A 12 9.74 -17.70 15.60
N GLN A 13 9.19 -16.69 16.27
CA GLN A 13 8.28 -16.89 17.41
C GLN A 13 7.00 -17.63 16.99
N LEU A 14 6.45 -17.30 15.83
CA LEU A 14 5.25 -17.92 15.29
C LEU A 14 5.52 -19.22 14.52
N LYS A 15 6.79 -19.62 14.38
CA LYS A 15 7.23 -20.79 13.59
C LYS A 15 6.70 -20.75 12.16
N LEU A 16 6.72 -19.58 11.55
CA LEU A 16 6.26 -19.34 10.18
C LEU A 16 7.43 -19.39 9.21
N ASN A 17 7.17 -19.92 8.01
CA ASN A 17 8.08 -19.82 6.89
C ASN A 17 7.68 -18.64 6.00
N LEU A 18 8.58 -17.66 5.84
CA LEU A 18 8.34 -16.52 4.95
C LEU A 18 8.57 -16.95 3.51
N THR A 19 7.47 -17.05 2.74
CA THR A 19 7.52 -17.49 1.34
C THR A 19 7.48 -16.32 0.35
N HIS A 20 6.83 -15.21 0.72
CA HIS A 20 6.62 -14.06 -0.15
C HIS A 20 6.76 -12.75 0.63
N VAL A 21 7.34 -11.75 -0.02
CA VAL A 21 7.30 -10.33 0.36
C VAL A 21 6.61 -9.57 -0.76
N LEU A 22 5.65 -8.73 -0.42
CA LEU A 22 4.85 -7.95 -1.38
C LEU A 22 5.00 -6.47 -1.08
N GLU A 23 5.31 -5.69 -2.10
CA GLU A 23 5.34 -4.23 -2.02
C GLU A 23 4.05 -3.65 -2.60
N THR A 24 3.41 -2.71 -1.92
CA THR A 24 2.26 -1.99 -2.49
C THR A 24 2.70 -0.96 -3.54
N HIS A 25 3.85 -0.33 -3.31
CA HIS A 25 4.48 0.66 -4.19
C HIS A 25 5.96 0.83 -3.81
N ILE A 26 6.69 1.67 -4.55
CA ILE A 26 8.05 2.08 -4.16
C ILE A 26 7.93 3.14 -3.05
N HIS A 27 8.37 2.82 -1.85
CA HIS A 27 8.27 3.72 -0.69
C HIS A 27 9.28 4.88 -0.75
N ALA A 28 8.91 6.05 -0.22
CA ALA A 28 9.75 7.26 -0.15
C ALA A 28 10.23 7.60 1.27
N ASP A 29 9.67 6.95 2.28
CA ASP A 29 9.82 7.26 3.70
C ASP A 29 10.72 6.24 4.46
N HIS A 30 10.90 5.05 3.90
CA HIS A 30 11.75 3.99 4.43
C HIS A 30 12.38 3.13 3.33
N ILE A 31 13.42 2.37 3.67
CA ILE A 31 14.04 1.39 2.77
C ILE A 31 13.39 0.03 3.04
N THR A 32 12.83 -0.60 2.00
CA THR A 32 12.24 -1.95 2.11
C THR A 32 13.27 -2.95 2.62
N SER A 33 12.82 -3.93 3.40
CA SER A 33 13.66 -5.05 3.84
C SER A 33 13.65 -6.25 2.88
N ALA A 34 12.98 -6.14 1.73
CA ALA A 34 12.70 -7.27 0.83
C ALA A 34 13.94 -8.09 0.42
N SER A 35 15.00 -7.44 -0.08
CA SER A 35 16.22 -8.17 -0.47
C SER A 35 16.89 -8.86 0.70
N LYS A 36 16.93 -8.22 1.87
CA LYS A 36 17.53 -8.80 3.07
C LYS A 36 16.69 -9.93 3.65
N LEU A 37 15.36 -9.83 3.61
CA LEU A 37 14.48 -10.96 3.97
C LEU A 37 14.71 -12.14 3.03
N ARG A 38 14.80 -11.90 1.71
CA ARG A 38 15.09 -12.93 0.71
C ARG A 38 16.42 -13.65 0.98
N GLU A 39 17.48 -12.92 1.33
CA GLU A 39 18.79 -13.52 1.68
C GLU A 39 18.71 -14.51 2.85
N PHE A 40 17.84 -14.25 3.83
CA PHE A 40 17.74 -15.07 5.05
C PHE A 40 16.67 -16.16 4.98
N THR A 41 15.63 -15.99 4.15
CA THR A 41 14.48 -16.91 4.12
C THR A 41 14.23 -17.56 2.77
N ASN A 42 14.95 -17.15 1.72
CA ASN A 42 14.68 -17.53 0.32
C ASN A 42 13.24 -17.19 -0.14
N CYS A 43 12.60 -16.17 0.46
CA CYS A 43 11.28 -15.73 0.01
C CYS A 43 11.36 -15.09 -1.39
N LYS A 44 10.23 -15.10 -2.11
CA LYS A 44 10.07 -14.38 -3.37
C LYS A 44 9.63 -12.94 -3.13
N ILE A 45 10.20 -11.99 -3.84
CA ILE A 45 9.81 -10.58 -3.81
C ILE A 45 8.85 -10.30 -4.96
N GLY A 46 7.66 -9.78 -4.66
CA GLY A 46 6.66 -9.40 -5.65
C GLY A 46 6.16 -7.97 -5.47
N GLY A 47 5.55 -7.42 -6.51
CA GLY A 47 4.87 -6.12 -6.46
C GLY A 47 4.45 -5.63 -7.85
N PRO A 48 4.15 -4.33 -7.98
CA PRO A 48 3.54 -3.74 -9.18
C PRO A 48 4.29 -4.10 -10.46
N LYS A 49 3.56 -4.45 -11.51
CA LYS A 49 4.15 -4.68 -12.84
C LYS A 49 4.65 -3.38 -13.47
N GLU A 50 3.98 -2.28 -13.17
CA GLU A 50 4.17 -0.95 -13.75
C GLU A 50 5.50 -0.33 -13.34
N ASP A 51 6.09 -0.76 -12.22
CA ASP A 51 7.42 -0.30 -11.81
C ASP A 51 8.58 -0.97 -12.58
N ASN A 52 8.31 -2.11 -13.24
CA ASN A 52 9.24 -2.89 -14.04
C ASN A 52 10.61 -3.15 -13.36
N LEU A 53 10.60 -3.42 -12.05
CA LEU A 53 11.83 -3.65 -11.29
C LEU A 53 12.39 -5.07 -11.49
N ASN A 54 13.58 -5.17 -12.09
CA ASN A 54 14.29 -6.44 -12.32
C ASN A 54 14.66 -7.22 -11.04
N CYS A 55 14.61 -6.58 -9.87
CA CYS A 55 14.93 -7.21 -8.59
C CYS A 55 13.78 -8.05 -8.02
N ARG A 56 12.57 -7.93 -8.58
CA ARG A 56 11.38 -8.70 -8.22
C ARG A 56 11.41 -10.08 -8.87
N ASP A 57 11.03 -11.09 -8.11
CA ASP A 57 10.90 -12.47 -8.58
C ASP A 57 9.60 -12.69 -9.38
N PHE A 58 8.59 -11.83 -9.18
CA PHE A 58 7.35 -11.81 -9.94
C PHE A 58 6.70 -10.42 -9.96
N HIS A 59 5.93 -10.16 -11.01
CA HIS A 59 5.21 -8.89 -11.21
C HIS A 59 3.72 -9.13 -11.12
N ILE A 60 3.03 -8.19 -10.49
CA ILE A 60 1.61 -8.28 -10.17
C ILE A 60 0.84 -7.30 -11.05
N SER A 61 -0.16 -7.81 -11.74
CA SER A 61 -1.11 -7.05 -12.56
C SER A 61 -2.42 -6.85 -11.80
N HIS A 62 -3.26 -5.94 -12.30
CA HIS A 62 -4.63 -5.80 -11.82
C HIS A 62 -5.39 -7.13 -11.94
N ASP A 63 -6.12 -7.50 -10.89
CA ASP A 63 -6.94 -8.71 -10.81
C ASP A 63 -6.19 -10.05 -10.84
N ASP A 64 -4.87 -10.05 -10.66
CA ASP A 64 -4.14 -11.28 -10.40
C ASP A 64 -4.64 -11.90 -9.09
N LEU A 65 -4.85 -13.22 -9.14
CA LEU A 65 -5.17 -14.05 -7.99
C LEU A 65 -3.99 -14.96 -7.71
N PHE A 66 -3.44 -14.86 -6.51
CA PHE A 66 -2.36 -15.73 -6.08
C PHE A 66 -2.57 -16.20 -4.64
N GLU A 67 -1.95 -17.32 -4.32
CA GLU A 67 -2.17 -18.03 -3.06
C GLU A 67 -0.90 -18.09 -2.23
N VAL A 68 -1.04 -17.82 -0.93
CA VAL A 68 -0.01 -18.08 0.08
C VAL A 68 -0.56 -19.13 1.03
N GLY A 69 -0.24 -20.40 0.76
CA GLY A 69 -0.87 -21.52 1.44
C GLY A 69 -2.36 -21.59 1.08
N LYS A 70 -3.24 -21.36 2.06
CA LYS A 70 -4.70 -21.32 1.86
C LYS A 70 -5.26 -19.90 1.69
N ILE A 71 -4.42 -18.88 1.83
CA ILE A 71 -4.83 -17.49 1.76
C ILE A 71 -4.85 -17.08 0.29
N LYS A 72 -6.02 -16.69 -0.21
CA LYS A 72 -6.20 -16.11 -1.55
C LYS A 72 -6.06 -14.60 -1.48
N ILE A 73 -5.20 -14.06 -2.32
CA ILE A 73 -4.93 -12.63 -2.41
C ILE A 73 -5.27 -12.18 -3.83
N ARG A 74 -6.16 -11.18 -3.94
CA ARG A 74 -6.45 -10.46 -5.18
C ARG A 74 -5.68 -9.15 -5.19
N SER A 75 -4.91 -8.88 -6.23
CA SER A 75 -4.25 -7.59 -6.43
C SER A 75 -5.18 -6.61 -7.14
N ILE A 76 -5.18 -5.36 -6.69
CA ILE A 76 -5.99 -4.30 -7.27
C ILE A 76 -5.09 -3.11 -7.56
N PHE A 77 -4.97 -2.76 -8.83
CA PHE A 77 -4.32 -1.51 -9.23
C PHE A 77 -5.07 -0.31 -8.66
N THR A 78 -4.39 0.50 -7.85
CA THR A 78 -4.96 1.61 -7.06
C THR A 78 -4.09 2.87 -7.17
N PRO A 79 -3.82 3.36 -8.39
CA PRO A 79 -2.91 4.48 -8.60
C PRO A 79 -3.45 5.77 -7.99
N GLY A 80 -2.55 6.70 -7.71
CA GLY A 80 -2.89 7.98 -7.11
C GLY A 80 -1.73 8.51 -6.30
N HIS A 81 -1.35 7.79 -5.25
CA HIS A 81 -0.16 8.10 -4.45
C HIS A 81 1.10 8.03 -5.31
N THR A 82 1.25 6.90 -6.01
CA THR A 82 2.19 6.73 -7.12
C THR A 82 1.42 6.26 -8.36
N ASP A 83 2.05 6.28 -9.53
CA ASP A 83 1.48 5.72 -10.77
C ASP A 83 1.53 4.19 -10.82
N ALA A 84 2.36 3.55 -9.99
CA ALA A 84 2.53 2.11 -9.86
C ALA A 84 2.07 1.59 -8.48
N HIS A 85 0.92 2.07 -7.97
CA HIS A 85 0.42 1.67 -6.64
C HIS A 85 -0.61 0.53 -6.71
N TYR A 86 -0.49 -0.45 -5.83
CA TYR A 86 -1.41 -1.58 -5.67
C TYR A 86 -1.93 -1.74 -4.24
N SER A 87 -3.14 -2.27 -4.16
CA SER A 87 -3.76 -2.76 -2.93
C SER A 87 -3.93 -4.28 -3.02
N TYR A 88 -3.89 -4.96 -1.88
CA TYR A 88 -4.05 -6.41 -1.79
C TYR A 88 -5.28 -6.76 -0.98
N MET A 89 -6.24 -7.44 -1.58
CA MET A 89 -7.49 -7.83 -0.95
C MET A 89 -7.51 -9.33 -0.66
N LEU A 90 -7.76 -9.66 0.60
CA LEU A 90 -8.04 -11.01 1.07
C LEU A 90 -9.54 -11.13 1.28
N GLN A 91 -10.15 -12.11 0.62
CA GLN A 91 -11.57 -12.39 0.78
C GLN A 91 -11.75 -13.54 1.76
N SER A 92 -12.59 -13.33 2.77
CA SER A 92 -13.09 -14.36 3.68
C SER A 92 -14.61 -14.41 3.55
N ASP A 93 -15.23 -15.52 3.99
CA ASP A 93 -16.65 -15.81 3.79
C ASP A 93 -17.60 -14.66 4.16
N ASN A 94 -17.21 -13.82 5.13
CA ASN A 94 -18.04 -12.72 5.63
C ASN A 94 -17.40 -11.33 5.54
N ASN A 95 -16.15 -11.17 5.10
CA ASN A 95 -15.47 -9.88 5.09
C ASN A 95 -14.35 -9.81 4.04
N ASN A 96 -14.11 -8.61 3.52
CA ASN A 96 -12.88 -8.28 2.80
C ASN A 96 -11.88 -7.63 3.76
N PHE A 97 -10.63 -8.05 3.71
CA PHE A 97 -9.51 -7.39 4.35
C PHE A 97 -8.59 -6.82 3.27
N VAL A 98 -8.38 -5.51 3.25
CA VAL A 98 -7.63 -4.83 2.19
C VAL A 98 -6.40 -4.15 2.78
N PHE A 99 -5.23 -4.56 2.32
CA PHE A 99 -4.00 -3.81 2.53
C PHE A 99 -3.94 -2.71 1.47
N SER A 100 -4.21 -1.46 1.87
CA SER A 100 -4.49 -0.34 0.96
C SER A 100 -3.26 0.48 0.58
N GLY A 101 -2.08 0.13 1.09
CA GLY A 101 -0.88 0.94 0.95
C GLY A 101 -1.14 2.37 1.42
N ASP A 102 -0.77 3.34 0.59
CA ASP A 102 -1.01 4.76 0.83
C ASP A 102 -2.16 5.33 -0.02
N SER A 103 -2.98 4.49 -0.66
CA SER A 103 -4.16 4.95 -1.40
C SER A 103 -5.30 5.37 -0.46
N LEU A 104 -5.67 4.52 0.50
CA LEU A 104 -6.68 4.85 1.51
C LEU A 104 -6.07 4.67 2.90
N MET A 105 -6.06 5.76 3.67
CA MET A 105 -5.51 5.81 5.02
C MET A 105 -6.60 6.09 6.06
N ILE A 106 -6.28 5.98 7.34
CA ILE A 106 -7.24 6.20 8.42
C ILE A 106 -7.53 7.69 8.52
N GLY A 107 -8.74 8.09 8.10
CA GLY A 107 -9.17 9.50 8.10
C GLY A 107 -8.57 10.36 6.96
N SER A 108 -7.79 9.79 6.05
CA SER A 108 -7.07 10.52 4.99
C SER A 108 -6.73 9.64 3.77
N CYS A 109 -5.84 10.11 2.90
CA CYS A 109 -5.16 9.35 1.85
C CYS A 109 -3.72 9.85 1.70
N GLY A 110 -2.87 9.09 1.02
CA GLY A 110 -1.49 9.49 0.73
C GLY A 110 -1.41 10.73 -0.16
N ARG A 111 -0.30 11.46 -0.08
CA ARG A 111 0.01 12.60 -0.94
C ARG A 111 0.14 12.18 -2.42
N THR A 112 0.06 13.11 -3.36
CA THR A 112 0.03 12.79 -4.81
C THR A 112 0.91 13.72 -5.65
N ASP A 113 1.80 14.47 -5.00
CA ASP A 113 2.66 15.50 -5.57
C ASP A 113 4.06 14.99 -5.94
N PHE A 114 4.38 13.72 -5.63
CA PHE A 114 5.62 13.04 -5.96
C PHE A 114 5.35 11.71 -6.68
N GLN A 115 6.41 11.07 -7.20
CA GLN A 115 6.37 9.72 -7.77
C GLN A 115 5.26 9.50 -8.82
N SER A 116 5.08 10.49 -9.70
CA SER A 116 4.02 10.51 -10.72
C SER A 116 2.60 10.37 -10.14
N GLY A 117 2.40 10.83 -8.90
CA GLY A 117 1.10 10.87 -8.25
C GLY A 117 0.10 11.75 -8.98
N SER A 118 -1.19 11.50 -8.73
CA SER A 118 -2.29 12.20 -9.39
C SER A 118 -3.54 12.26 -8.51
N ASN A 119 -4.04 13.48 -8.27
CA ASN A 119 -5.32 13.69 -7.58
C ASN A 119 -6.47 13.00 -8.31
N ASP A 120 -6.54 13.09 -9.65
CA ASP A 120 -7.61 12.45 -10.43
C ASP A 120 -7.60 10.93 -10.25
N LYS A 121 -6.42 10.30 -10.33
CA LYS A 121 -6.28 8.86 -10.13
C LYS A 121 -6.61 8.46 -8.70
N MET A 122 -6.11 9.20 -7.70
CA MET A 122 -6.40 8.95 -6.28
C MET A 122 -7.90 9.04 -5.98
N PHE A 123 -8.56 10.10 -6.46
CA PHE A 123 -10.00 10.28 -6.30
C PHE A 123 -10.77 9.11 -6.90
N ASN A 124 -10.44 8.73 -8.14
CA ASN A 124 -11.10 7.60 -8.81
C ASN A 124 -10.84 6.27 -8.08
N THR A 125 -9.61 6.01 -7.66
CA THR A 125 -9.25 4.84 -6.85
C THR A 125 -10.12 4.76 -5.59
N ILE A 126 -10.29 5.87 -4.85
CA ILE A 126 -11.09 5.87 -3.63
C ILE A 126 -12.59 5.73 -3.93
N LYS A 127 -13.13 6.50 -4.88
CA LYS A 127 -14.59 6.54 -5.14
C LYS A 127 -15.11 5.32 -5.89
N ILE A 128 -14.35 4.79 -6.84
CA ILE A 128 -14.80 3.74 -7.76
C ILE A 128 -14.43 2.36 -7.22
N PHE A 129 -13.29 2.22 -6.54
CA PHE A 129 -12.90 0.95 -5.92
C PHE A 129 -13.25 0.91 -4.43
N PHE A 130 -12.53 1.65 -3.58
CA PHE A 130 -12.68 1.49 -2.12
C PHE A 130 -14.10 1.74 -1.62
N TYR A 131 -14.76 2.83 -2.04
CA TYR A 131 -16.11 3.16 -1.59
C TYR A 131 -17.22 2.34 -2.25
N LYS A 132 -16.87 1.43 -3.17
CA LYS A 132 -17.78 0.42 -3.71
C LYS A 132 -17.63 -0.95 -3.06
N LEU A 133 -16.63 -1.13 -2.20
CA LEU A 133 -16.55 -2.31 -1.33
C LEU A 133 -17.67 -2.29 -0.29
N ASP A 134 -17.94 -3.46 0.28
CA ASP A 134 -18.86 -3.60 1.41
C ASP A 134 -18.42 -2.71 2.59
N ASP A 135 -19.37 -2.09 3.27
CA ASP A 135 -19.15 -1.13 4.34
C ASP A 135 -18.36 -1.72 5.53
N HIS A 136 -18.45 -3.04 5.75
CA HIS A 136 -17.70 -3.77 6.79
C HIS A 136 -16.29 -4.18 6.34
N SER A 137 -15.93 -3.97 5.08
CA SER A 137 -14.58 -4.24 4.58
C SER A 137 -13.54 -3.48 5.41
N VAL A 138 -12.55 -4.23 5.91
CA VAL A 138 -11.52 -3.73 6.81
C VAL A 138 -10.32 -3.29 6.01
N ILE A 139 -9.82 -2.09 6.29
CA ILE A 139 -8.70 -1.47 5.57
C ILE A 139 -7.49 -1.37 6.50
N PHE A 140 -6.35 -1.88 6.03
CA PHE A 140 -5.03 -1.79 6.67
C PHE A 140 -4.11 -0.91 5.80
N PRO A 141 -3.88 0.36 6.17
CA PRO A 141 -2.96 1.22 5.43
C PRO A 141 -1.49 0.82 5.68
N ALA A 142 -0.60 1.32 4.83
CA ALA A 142 0.85 1.21 5.06
C ALA A 142 1.32 2.11 6.21
N HIS A 143 0.67 3.28 6.39
CA HIS A 143 1.05 4.25 7.41
C HIS A 143 -0.14 4.73 8.23
N ASP A 144 0.14 5.06 9.49
CA ASP A 144 -0.73 5.81 10.38
C ASP A 144 0.15 6.64 11.33
N TYR A 145 -0.34 7.82 11.69
CA TYR A 145 0.38 8.78 12.54
C TYR A 145 -0.32 9.03 13.88
N ASN A 146 -1.36 8.24 14.21
CA ASN A 146 -2.19 8.37 15.40
C ASN A 146 -2.26 7.08 16.24
N ASN A 147 -1.40 6.09 15.96
CA ASN A 147 -1.37 4.77 16.59
C ASN A 147 -2.67 3.96 16.42
N VAL A 148 -3.31 4.08 15.27
CA VAL A 148 -4.47 3.29 14.86
C VAL A 148 -4.06 2.35 13.72
N ASN A 149 -4.47 1.08 13.82
CA ASN A 149 -3.93 0.04 12.94
C ASN A 149 -4.85 -0.34 11.77
N ARG A 150 -6.12 0.10 11.78
CA ARG A 150 -7.11 -0.22 10.74
C ARG A 150 -8.32 0.73 10.78
N THR A 151 -9.06 0.78 9.67
CA THR A 151 -10.39 1.43 9.55
C THR A 151 -11.36 0.49 8.80
N THR A 152 -12.62 0.91 8.65
CA THR A 152 -13.59 0.26 7.75
C THR A 152 -14.01 1.21 6.63
N ILE A 153 -14.57 0.67 5.56
CA ILE A 153 -15.13 1.49 4.47
C ILE A 153 -16.24 2.40 4.98
N HIS A 154 -17.12 1.89 5.84
CA HIS A 154 -18.16 2.70 6.50
C HIS A 154 -17.56 3.90 7.23
N TYR A 155 -16.55 3.69 8.08
CA TYR A 155 -15.93 4.78 8.83
C TYR A 155 -15.26 5.78 7.88
N SER A 156 -14.51 5.30 6.89
CA SER A 156 -13.81 6.14 5.92
C SER A 156 -14.76 7.04 5.12
N LYS A 157 -15.88 6.49 4.61
CA LYS A 157 -16.90 7.28 3.86
C LYS A 157 -17.42 8.48 4.64
N ASN A 158 -17.57 8.33 5.96
CA ASN A 158 -18.20 9.31 6.84
C ASN A 158 -17.21 10.27 7.51
N ASN A 159 -15.98 9.79 7.77
CA ASN A 159 -15.04 10.47 8.66
C ASN A 159 -13.71 10.86 8.00
N ASN A 160 -13.45 10.50 6.74
CA ASN A 160 -12.25 10.97 6.04
C ASN A 160 -12.27 12.49 5.91
N HIS A 161 -11.20 13.15 6.31
CA HIS A 161 -11.12 14.62 6.34
C HIS A 161 -10.92 15.24 4.95
N ILE A 162 -10.39 14.46 4.00
CA ILE A 162 -10.05 14.92 2.65
C ILE A 162 -11.10 14.48 1.63
N ILE A 163 -11.63 13.26 1.79
CA ILE A 163 -12.53 12.65 0.79
C ILE A 163 -13.62 11.81 1.46
N LYS A 164 -14.76 12.41 1.78
CA LYS A 164 -15.98 11.70 2.21
C LYS A 164 -16.76 11.18 1.01
N GLU A 165 -17.82 10.41 1.24
CA GLU A 165 -18.66 9.83 0.19
C GLU A 165 -19.22 10.88 -0.80
N ASN A 166 -19.60 12.06 -0.31
CA ASN A 166 -20.17 13.14 -1.12
C ASN A 166 -19.14 14.19 -1.61
N THR A 167 -17.86 14.07 -1.24
CA THR A 167 -16.81 15.00 -1.70
C THR A 167 -16.69 14.98 -3.22
N SER A 168 -16.71 16.15 -3.86
CA SER A 168 -16.51 16.31 -5.30
C SER A 168 -15.03 16.20 -5.70
N LEU A 169 -14.75 15.91 -6.98
CA LEU A 169 -13.36 15.89 -7.48
C LEU A 169 -12.68 17.26 -7.29
N LYS A 170 -13.43 18.35 -7.45
CA LYS A 170 -12.92 19.71 -7.27
C LYS A 170 -12.48 19.93 -5.81
N ASP A 171 -13.37 19.65 -4.85
CA ASP A 171 -13.07 19.87 -3.43
C ASP A 171 -11.92 18.97 -2.94
N PHE A 172 -11.84 17.75 -3.48
CA PHE A 172 -10.71 16.85 -3.23
C PHE A 172 -9.39 17.44 -3.73
N LYS A 173 -9.34 17.89 -5.00
CA LYS A 173 -8.15 18.53 -5.58
C LYS A 173 -7.74 19.77 -4.81
N ASP A 174 -8.71 20.61 -4.45
CA ASP A 174 -8.48 21.83 -3.68
C ASP A 174 -7.87 21.47 -2.30
N SER A 175 -8.37 20.43 -1.64
CA SER A 175 -7.81 19.96 -0.35
C SER A 175 -6.39 19.43 -0.51
N MET A 176 -6.15 18.55 -1.49
CA MET A 176 -4.85 17.92 -1.73
C MET A 176 -3.76 18.92 -2.12
N ASN A 177 -4.09 19.91 -2.94
CA ASN A 177 -3.15 20.94 -3.39
C ASN A 177 -2.76 21.92 -2.25
N ASN A 178 -3.57 22.00 -1.19
CA ASN A 178 -3.38 22.92 -0.08
C ASN A 178 -2.92 22.21 1.21
N LEU A 179 -2.43 20.97 1.14
CA LEU A 179 -1.95 20.23 2.32
C LEU A 179 -0.72 20.87 2.98
N GLY A 180 0.10 21.62 2.23
CA GLY A 180 1.26 22.34 2.77
C GLY A 180 2.33 21.43 3.39
N LEU A 181 2.50 20.21 2.85
CA LEU A 181 3.42 19.22 3.40
C LEU A 181 4.86 19.46 2.95
N ASP A 182 5.80 19.35 3.89
CA ASP A 182 7.23 19.30 3.60
C ASP A 182 7.58 18.11 2.69
N GLU A 183 8.72 18.19 2.02
CA GLU A 183 9.27 17.09 1.23
C GLU A 183 9.55 15.86 2.11
N PRO A 184 9.31 14.60 1.63
CA PRO A 184 9.57 13.42 2.42
C PRO A 184 11.07 13.27 2.73
N LYS A 185 11.41 13.25 4.03
CA LYS A 185 12.79 13.36 4.55
C LYS A 185 13.80 12.34 3.99
N LYS A 186 13.34 11.14 3.60
CA LYS A 186 14.21 10.06 3.10
C LYS A 186 14.10 9.84 1.60
N MET A 187 13.30 10.62 0.87
CA MET A 187 12.92 10.32 -0.51
C MET A 187 14.11 10.07 -1.43
N HIS A 188 15.14 10.94 -1.36
CA HIS A 188 16.34 10.84 -2.21
C HIS A 188 17.22 9.62 -1.91
N ILE A 189 17.02 8.96 -0.77
CA ILE A 189 17.75 7.75 -0.37
C ILE A 189 16.85 6.53 -0.56
N ALA A 190 15.61 6.60 -0.08
CA ALA A 190 14.64 5.52 -0.09
C ALA A 190 14.27 5.11 -1.52
N ILE A 191 13.91 6.05 -2.41
CA ILE A 191 13.46 5.70 -3.76
C ILE A 191 14.56 4.95 -4.54
N PRO A 192 15.81 5.45 -4.66
CA PRO A 192 16.84 4.73 -5.41
C PRO A 192 17.16 3.33 -4.87
N LEU A 193 17.13 3.15 -3.55
CA LEU A 193 17.36 1.84 -2.93
C LEU A 193 16.15 0.91 -3.11
N ASN A 194 14.93 1.44 -3.00
CA ASN A 194 13.71 0.65 -3.19
C ASN A 194 13.49 0.23 -4.64
N MET A 195 14.00 1.00 -5.62
CA MET A 195 14.12 0.57 -7.02
C MET A 195 15.04 -0.65 -7.19
N LYS A 196 15.87 -0.96 -6.20
CA LYS A 196 16.70 -2.16 -6.13
C LYS A 196 16.21 -3.16 -5.08
N CYS A 197 14.93 -3.07 -4.70
CA CYS A 197 14.33 -3.91 -3.66
C CYS A 197 15.07 -3.82 -2.32
N GLY A 198 15.61 -2.64 -1.99
CA GLY A 198 16.37 -2.37 -0.77
C GLY A 198 17.83 -2.80 -0.83
N LYS A 199 18.34 -3.25 -1.97
CA LYS A 199 19.75 -3.65 -2.10
C LYS A 199 20.65 -2.42 -2.28
N ASP A 200 21.66 -2.31 -1.41
CA ASP A 200 22.75 -1.32 -1.52
C ASP A 200 23.67 -1.61 -2.72
#